data_AF-A0A5E6NQE6-F1
#
_entry.id   AF-A0A5E6NQE6-F1
#
_cell.length_a   1.000
_cell.length_b   1.000
_cell.length_c   1.000
_cell.angle_alpha   90.00
_cell.angle_beta   90.00
_cell.angle_gamma   90.00
#
_symmetry.space_group_name_H-M   'P 1'
#
loop_
_entity.id
_entity.type
_entity.pdbx_description
1 polymer ?
#
loop_
_entity_poly.entity_id
_entity_poly.type
_entity_poly.pdbx_seq_one_letter_code
_entity_poly.pdbx_strand_id
1 'polypeptide(L)'
;MGNSGDEVIVTGFNGLVTKKTVNGVTYDVYTHSDANAGANAELWVQKGVTLMGAQRGFVIKGESARDHSGYSVSNAGDVNGDGLDDLIIGAYGADPSGKSSAGKSYIVFGKQDTDAINLSDIVAGKGGFVINGKSVRNYSGRSVSQRR
;
A
#
# COMPACT_ATOMS: atom_id res chain seq x y z
N MET A 1 26.14 17.69 6.56
CA MET A 1 26.58 16.42 7.17
C MET A 1 25.64 16.19 8.33
N GLY A 2 24.75 15.21 8.20
CA GLY A 2 23.73 15.01 9.21
C GLY A 2 24.26 14.34 10.47
N ASN A 3 23.70 14.68 11.63
CA ASN A 3 24.02 14.07 12.92
C ASN A 3 23.09 12.87 13.20
N SER A 4 23.32 12.20 14.34
CA SER A 4 22.45 11.12 14.80
C SER A 4 21.03 11.66 15.04
N GLY A 5 20.06 11.15 14.29
CA GLY A 5 18.67 11.60 14.30
C GLY A 5 18.22 12.32 13.04
N ASP A 6 19.12 12.66 12.12
CA ASP A 6 18.74 13.28 10.86
C ASP A 6 18.07 12.29 9.90
N GLU A 7 16.88 12.66 9.43
CA GLU A 7 16.13 11.91 8.43
C GLU A 7 16.71 12.19 7.03
N VAL A 8 17.32 11.18 6.42
CA VAL A 8 17.86 11.28 5.05
C VAL A 8 16.84 10.69 4.08
N ILE A 9 16.11 11.56 3.38
CA ILE A 9 15.14 11.16 2.35
C ILE A 9 15.88 10.85 1.05
N VAL A 10 15.90 9.58 0.64
CA VAL A 10 16.68 9.06 -0.51
C VAL A 10 15.81 8.60 -1.68
N THR A 11 14.79 9.40 -2.02
CA THR A 11 13.94 9.14 -3.19
C THR A 11 14.79 9.04 -4.47
N GLY A 12 14.59 7.99 -5.26
CA GLY A 12 15.25 7.80 -6.56
C GLY A 12 16.51 6.92 -6.57
N PHE A 13 17.03 6.53 -5.40
CA PHE A 13 18.09 5.53 -5.30
C PHE A 13 17.53 4.10 -5.34
N ASN A 14 18.11 3.24 -6.20
CA ASN A 14 17.75 1.83 -6.31
C ASN A 14 18.30 1.03 -5.13
N GLY A 15 17.54 0.05 -4.64
CA GLY A 15 17.94 -0.87 -3.57
C GLY A 15 19.00 -1.91 -3.96
N LEU A 16 19.67 -1.76 -5.11
CA LEU A 16 20.77 -2.66 -5.51
C LEU A 16 22.03 -2.25 -4.76
N VAL A 17 22.32 -2.97 -3.67
CA VAL A 17 23.45 -2.67 -2.79
C VAL A 17 24.75 -3.26 -3.35
N THR A 18 25.72 -2.40 -3.67
CA THR A 18 27.12 -2.81 -3.87
C THR A 18 27.95 -2.39 -2.65
N LYS A 19 28.95 -3.17 -2.24
CA LYS A 19 29.80 -2.84 -1.10
C LYS A 19 31.10 -2.17 -1.56
N LYS A 20 31.51 -1.11 -0.88
CA LYS A 20 32.77 -0.41 -1.14
C LYS A 20 33.50 -0.14 0.17
N THR A 21 34.80 -0.40 0.19
CA THR A 21 35.65 -0.12 1.36
C THR A 21 36.59 1.02 1.02
N VAL A 22 36.59 2.07 1.83
CA VAL A 22 37.54 3.18 1.76
C VAL A 22 38.13 3.42 3.13
N ASN A 23 39.46 3.47 3.21
CA ASN A 23 40.22 3.71 4.43
C ASN A 23 39.80 2.81 5.61
N GLY A 24 39.52 1.54 5.33
CA GLY A 24 39.15 0.53 6.35
C GLY A 24 37.68 0.56 6.79
N VAL A 25 36.86 1.48 6.27
CA VAL A 25 35.42 1.54 6.54
C VAL A 25 34.65 0.97 5.34
N THR A 26 33.74 0.04 5.59
CA THR A 26 32.85 -0.54 4.57
C THR A 26 31.53 0.22 4.53
N TYR A 27 31.12 0.60 3.32
CA TYR A 27 29.90 1.32 3.01
C TYR A 27 29.00 0.47 2.11
N ASP A 28 27.71 0.59 2.32
CA ASP A 28 26.70 0.18 1.34
C ASP A 28 26.54 1.33 0.33
N VAL A 29 26.68 1.02 -0.96
CA VAL A 29 26.62 1.98 -2.07
C VAL A 29 25.36 1.74 -2.89
N TYR A 30 24.57 2.81 -3.06
CA TYR A 30 23.31 2.83 -3.78
C TYR A 30 23.45 3.65 -5.06
N THR A 31 22.84 3.18 -6.15
CA THR A 31 22.86 3.84 -7.47
C THR A 31 21.50 4.45 -7.79
N HIS A 32 21.47 5.66 -8.36
CA HIS A 32 20.22 6.32 -8.77
C HIS A 32 19.72 5.77 -10.11
N SER A 33 18.41 5.46 -10.23
CA SER A 33 17.84 4.85 -11.45
C SER A 33 17.97 5.71 -12.70
N ASP A 34 17.94 7.03 -12.52
CA ASP A 34 17.91 8.00 -13.62
C ASP A 34 19.29 8.57 -13.96
N ALA A 35 20.35 8.01 -13.38
CA ALA A 35 21.69 8.42 -13.73
C ALA A 35 22.04 7.91 -15.15
N ASN A 36 22.25 8.84 -16.09
CA ASN A 36 22.80 8.55 -17.42
C ASN A 36 24.04 7.65 -17.28
N ALA A 37 24.22 6.68 -18.17
CA ALA A 37 25.37 5.78 -18.18
C ALA A 37 26.69 6.58 -18.13
N GLY A 38 27.32 6.63 -16.94
CA GLY A 38 28.53 7.42 -16.67
C GLY A 38 28.40 8.49 -15.57
N ALA A 39 27.20 8.81 -15.09
CA ALA A 39 27.00 9.73 -13.96
C ALA A 39 26.89 8.95 -12.64
N ASN A 40 27.98 8.80 -11.90
CA ASN A 40 27.96 8.04 -10.65
C ASN A 40 27.47 8.94 -9.49
N ALA A 41 26.16 9.13 -9.36
CA ALA A 41 25.59 9.58 -8.09
C ALA A 41 25.63 8.39 -7.11
N GLU A 42 26.72 8.27 -6.36
CA GLU A 42 26.90 7.25 -5.31
C GLU A 42 26.47 7.83 -3.96
N LEU A 43 25.50 7.20 -3.29
CA LEU A 43 25.24 7.46 -1.87
C LEU A 43 25.99 6.41 -1.03
N TRP A 44 26.84 6.89 -0.13
CA TRP A 44 27.67 6.06 0.75
C TRP A 44 27.08 6.05 2.15
N VAL A 45 26.59 4.89 2.59
CA VAL A 45 25.98 4.76 3.91
C VAL A 45 26.82 3.85 4.80
N GLN A 46 27.13 4.35 6.00
CA GLN A 46 27.94 3.63 6.98
C GLN A 46 27.22 2.35 7.43
N LYS A 47 27.99 1.27 7.59
CA LYS A 47 27.50 -0.03 8.09
C LYS A 47 26.69 0.15 9.39
N GLY A 48 25.41 -0.24 9.34
CA GLY A 48 24.48 -0.15 10.48
C GLY A 48 23.40 0.94 10.36
N VAL A 49 23.48 1.81 9.34
CA VAL A 49 22.41 2.75 9.00
C VAL A 49 21.50 2.12 7.96
N THR A 50 20.25 1.84 8.32
CA THR A 50 19.24 1.32 7.38
C THR A 50 18.63 2.47 6.61
N LEU A 51 18.77 2.44 5.28
CA LEU A 51 18.03 3.32 4.38
C LEU A 51 16.63 2.75 4.17
N MET A 52 15.62 3.51 4.60
CA MET A 52 14.25 3.20 4.20
C MET A 52 14.07 3.72 2.76
N GLY A 53 14.08 2.80 1.80
CA GLY A 53 13.63 3.13 0.44
C GLY A 53 12.15 3.51 0.48
N ALA A 54 11.75 4.50 -0.30
CA ALA A 54 10.33 4.79 -0.48
C ALA A 54 9.65 3.56 -1.12
N GLN A 55 8.91 2.79 -0.32
CA GLN A 55 8.08 1.72 -0.85
C GLN A 55 7.06 2.33 -1.80
N ARG A 56 7.05 1.83 -3.03
CA ARG A 56 5.95 2.12 -3.96
C ARG A 56 4.68 1.57 -3.32
N GLY A 57 3.59 2.33 -3.37
CA GLY A 57 2.30 1.86 -2.84
C GLY A 57 1.86 0.53 -3.45
N PHE A 58 0.83 -0.08 -2.87
CA PHE A 58 0.26 -1.33 -3.36
C PHE A 58 -0.95 -1.10 -4.28
N VAL A 59 -1.37 -2.16 -4.97
CA VAL A 59 -2.58 -2.17 -5.80
C VAL A 59 -3.67 -3.00 -5.13
N ILE A 60 -4.91 -2.54 -5.23
CA ILE A 60 -6.09 -3.31 -4.84
C ILE A 60 -6.84 -3.72 -6.10
N LYS A 61 -6.97 -5.03 -6.32
CA LYS A 61 -7.65 -5.60 -7.49
C LYS A 61 -9.10 -5.91 -7.14
N GLY A 62 -10.02 -5.48 -8.00
CA GLY A 62 -11.45 -5.72 -7.85
C GLY A 62 -11.82 -7.21 -7.83
N GLU A 63 -12.91 -7.54 -7.13
CA GLU A 63 -13.40 -8.94 -7.02
C GLU A 63 -13.97 -9.44 -8.34
N SER A 64 -14.80 -8.64 -9.01
CA SER A 64 -15.49 -9.02 -10.25
C SER A 64 -15.63 -7.84 -11.20
N ALA A 65 -15.74 -8.16 -12.50
CA ALA A 65 -15.93 -7.15 -13.53
C ALA A 65 -17.25 -6.40 -13.31
N ARG A 66 -17.24 -5.08 -13.53
CA ARG A 66 -18.42 -4.19 -13.38
C ARG A 66 -18.94 -4.01 -11.95
N ASP A 67 -18.22 -4.47 -10.93
CA ASP A 67 -18.57 -4.18 -9.53
C ASP A 67 -18.32 -2.71 -9.14
N HIS A 68 -17.53 -1.99 -9.95
CA HIS A 68 -17.11 -0.61 -9.69
C HIS A 68 -16.43 -0.45 -8.32
N SER A 69 -15.62 -1.44 -7.92
CA SER A 69 -14.80 -1.34 -6.72
C SER A 69 -13.84 -0.16 -6.80
N GLY A 70 -13.72 0.59 -5.70
CA GLY A 70 -12.93 1.82 -5.67
C GLY A 70 -13.70 3.07 -6.13
N TYR A 71 -15.01 2.96 -6.40
CA TYR A 71 -15.85 4.11 -6.71
C TYR A 71 -15.90 5.13 -5.57
N SER A 72 -15.84 4.65 -4.32
CA SER A 72 -15.60 5.46 -3.14
C SER A 72 -14.59 4.77 -2.23
N VAL A 73 -13.69 5.55 -1.63
CA VAL A 73 -12.66 5.07 -0.72
C VAL A 73 -12.53 6.07 0.43
N SER A 74 -12.36 5.57 1.64
CA SER A 74 -12.02 6.36 2.83
C SER A 74 -11.12 5.54 3.74
N ASN A 75 -10.46 6.19 4.69
CA ASN A 75 -9.84 5.46 5.79
C ASN A 75 -10.94 4.96 6.75
N ALA A 76 -10.67 3.87 7.46
CA ALA A 76 -11.59 3.25 8.40
C ALA A 76 -11.08 3.28 9.85
N GLY A 77 -9.91 3.89 10.10
CA GLY A 77 -9.11 3.72 11.30
C GLY A 77 -8.55 2.30 11.41
N ASP A 78 -7.92 1.99 12.53
CA ASP A 78 -7.48 0.64 12.88
C ASP A 78 -8.68 -0.18 13.42
N VAL A 79 -9.32 -0.98 12.56
CA VAL A 79 -10.51 -1.76 12.89
C VAL A 79 -10.15 -3.08 13.56
N ASN A 80 -8.94 -3.60 13.30
CA ASN A 80 -8.50 -4.90 13.79
C ASN A 80 -7.58 -4.82 15.02
N GLY A 81 -7.13 -3.63 15.41
CA GLY A 81 -6.29 -3.36 16.57
C GLY A 81 -4.81 -3.65 16.37
N ASP A 82 -4.31 -3.66 15.13
CA ASP A 82 -2.91 -3.98 14.81
C ASP A 82 -1.98 -2.75 14.76
N GLY A 83 -2.54 -1.55 14.95
CA GLY A 83 -1.81 -0.28 14.93
C GLY A 83 -1.62 0.30 13.53
N LEU A 84 -2.23 -0.28 12.49
CA LEU A 84 -2.23 0.25 11.13
C LEU A 84 -3.64 0.73 10.76
N ASP A 85 -3.73 1.88 10.09
CA ASP A 85 -5.00 2.36 9.60
C ASP A 85 -5.51 1.49 8.44
N ASP A 86 -6.78 1.09 8.52
CA ASP A 86 -7.48 0.31 7.51
C ASP A 86 -8.17 1.20 6.47
N LEU A 87 -8.62 0.57 5.38
CA LEU A 87 -9.38 1.22 4.32
C LEU A 87 -10.79 0.65 4.21
N ILE A 88 -11.76 1.54 3.96
CA ILE A 88 -13.08 1.16 3.47
C ILE A 88 -13.20 1.45 1.98
N ILE A 89 -13.63 0.45 1.21
CA ILE A 89 -13.74 0.53 -0.25
C ILE A 89 -15.14 0.17 -0.68
N GLY A 90 -15.77 1.05 -1.45
CA GLY A 90 -17.08 0.86 -2.02
C GLY A 90 -17.07 0.19 -3.40
N ALA A 91 -17.96 -0.77 -3.61
CA ALA A 91 -18.27 -1.41 -4.89
C ALA A 91 -19.79 -1.48 -5.09
N TYR A 92 -20.38 -0.34 -5.46
CA TYR A 92 -21.83 -0.20 -5.50
C TYR A 92 -22.53 -1.04 -6.57
N GLY A 93 -21.77 -1.47 -7.60
CA GLY A 93 -22.27 -2.31 -8.68
C GLY A 93 -22.28 -3.80 -8.35
N ALA A 94 -21.69 -4.21 -7.22
CA ALA A 94 -21.55 -5.61 -6.87
C ALA A 94 -22.90 -6.30 -6.56
N ASP A 95 -22.92 -7.62 -6.79
CA ASP A 95 -24.12 -8.47 -6.69
C ASP A 95 -24.00 -9.51 -5.55
N PRO A 96 -23.90 -9.09 -4.27
CA PRO A 96 -23.74 -10.03 -3.15
C PRO A 96 -24.91 -11.02 -3.08
N SER A 97 -24.60 -12.31 -3.00
CA SER A 97 -25.57 -13.41 -2.99
C SER A 97 -26.58 -13.34 -4.16
N GLY A 98 -26.14 -12.87 -5.34
CA GLY A 98 -26.97 -12.77 -6.55
C GLY A 98 -27.94 -11.58 -6.57
N LYS A 99 -27.86 -10.65 -5.61
CA LYS A 99 -28.75 -9.49 -5.55
C LYS A 99 -28.21 -8.36 -6.41
N SER A 100 -28.81 -8.18 -7.58
CA SER A 100 -28.37 -7.17 -8.56
C SER A 100 -28.22 -5.77 -7.94
N SER A 101 -27.01 -5.21 -8.05
CA SER A 101 -26.59 -3.90 -7.55
C SER A 101 -26.98 -3.64 -6.10
N ALA A 102 -27.00 -4.68 -5.26
CA ALA A 102 -27.14 -4.48 -3.83
C ALA A 102 -25.90 -3.77 -3.25
N GLY A 103 -24.75 -3.94 -3.91
CA GLY A 103 -23.48 -3.32 -3.58
C GLY A 103 -22.73 -4.01 -2.45
N LYS A 104 -21.40 -3.86 -2.43
CA LYS A 104 -20.51 -4.31 -1.37
C LYS A 104 -19.67 -3.15 -0.85
N SER A 105 -19.30 -3.20 0.41
CA SER A 105 -18.16 -2.44 0.95
C SER A 105 -17.16 -3.41 1.54
N TYR A 106 -15.87 -3.13 1.38
CA TYR A 106 -14.78 -3.95 1.90
C TYR A 106 -14.05 -3.15 2.97
N ILE A 107 -13.86 -3.73 4.14
CA ILE A 107 -12.82 -3.31 5.07
C ILE A 107 -11.57 -4.10 4.69
N VAL A 108 -10.51 -3.39 4.37
CA VAL A 108 -9.20 -3.95 4.00
C VAL A 108 -8.23 -3.55 5.09
N PHE A 109 -7.65 -4.55 5.76
CA PHE A 109 -6.72 -4.32 6.85
C PHE A 109 -5.40 -3.71 6.34
N GLY A 110 -4.85 -2.78 7.11
CA GLY A 110 -3.55 -2.19 6.88
C GLY A 110 -2.44 -3.25 6.86
N LYS A 111 -1.38 -3.01 6.09
CA LYS A 111 -0.19 -3.87 6.07
C LYS A 111 1.06 -3.10 5.68
N GLN A 112 2.22 -3.64 6.06
CA GLN A 112 3.53 -3.00 5.85
C GLN A 112 4.21 -3.39 4.54
N ASP A 113 3.89 -4.57 3.98
CA ASP A 113 4.42 -4.97 2.69
C ASP A 113 3.63 -4.33 1.53
N THR A 114 4.20 -4.42 0.32
CA THR A 114 3.66 -3.80 -0.90
C THR A 114 2.89 -4.79 -1.78
N ASP A 115 2.61 -5.99 -1.29
CA ASP A 115 1.92 -7.01 -2.09
C ASP A 115 0.52 -6.54 -2.50
N ALA A 116 0.10 -6.96 -3.69
CA ALA A 116 -1.22 -6.60 -4.18
C ALA A 116 -2.31 -7.29 -3.35
N ILE A 117 -3.37 -6.56 -3.05
CA ILE A 117 -4.55 -7.07 -2.37
C ILE A 117 -5.60 -7.44 -3.42
N ASN A 118 -6.17 -8.64 -3.37
CA ASN A 118 -7.33 -8.99 -4.19
C ASN A 118 -8.59 -8.94 -3.33
N LEU A 119 -9.63 -8.23 -3.75
CA LEU A 119 -10.88 -8.17 -2.98
C LEU A 119 -11.57 -9.53 -2.83
N SER A 120 -11.26 -10.49 -3.72
CA SER A 120 -11.66 -11.90 -3.56
C SER A 120 -11.05 -12.57 -2.32
N ASP A 121 -9.84 -12.17 -1.90
CA ASP A 121 -9.21 -12.69 -0.68
C ASP A 121 -9.92 -12.14 0.57
N ILE A 122 -10.39 -10.88 0.51
CA ILE A 122 -11.21 -10.27 1.57
C ILE A 122 -12.55 -11.01 1.71
N VAL A 123 -13.17 -11.41 0.60
CA VAL A 123 -14.38 -12.26 0.61
C VAL A 123 -14.11 -13.62 1.25
N ALA A 124 -12.91 -14.16 1.07
CA ALA A 124 -12.45 -15.39 1.71
C ALA A 124 -12.02 -15.21 3.19
N GLY A 125 -12.19 -14.00 3.76
CA GLY A 125 -11.87 -13.69 5.16
C GLY A 125 -10.39 -13.49 5.43
N LYS A 126 -9.59 -13.15 4.41
CA LYS A 126 -8.16 -12.88 4.56
C LYS A 126 -7.90 -11.39 4.42
N GLY A 127 -7.25 -10.78 5.42
CA GLY A 127 -6.84 -9.37 5.36
C GLY A 127 -7.99 -8.37 5.39
N GLY A 128 -9.16 -8.75 5.91
CA GLY A 128 -10.32 -7.85 6.02
C GLY A 128 -11.66 -8.57 6.10
N PHE A 129 -12.74 -7.84 5.85
CA PHE A 129 -14.09 -8.39 5.78
C PHE A 129 -15.02 -7.58 4.85
N VAL A 130 -16.18 -8.17 4.51
CA VAL A 130 -17.12 -7.60 3.54
C VAL A 130 -18.44 -7.23 4.21
N ILE A 131 -18.93 -6.02 3.92
CA ILE A 131 -20.26 -5.53 4.29
C ILE A 131 -21.15 -5.63 3.05
N ASN A 132 -22.09 -6.57 3.07
CA ASN A 132 -22.98 -6.83 1.95
C ASN A 132 -24.23 -5.94 1.99
N GLY A 133 -24.60 -5.39 0.84
CA GLY A 133 -25.89 -4.76 0.66
C GLY A 133 -27.05 -5.73 0.85
N LYS A 134 -28.08 -5.28 1.58
CA LYS A 134 -29.20 -6.14 1.96
C LYS A 134 -30.16 -6.46 0.82
N SER A 135 -30.51 -5.45 0.02
CA SER A 135 -31.58 -5.51 -1.00
C SER A 135 -31.07 -5.14 -2.38
N VAL A 136 -31.73 -5.67 -3.42
CA VAL A 136 -31.50 -5.32 -4.83
C VAL A 136 -31.56 -3.81 -5.01
N ARG A 137 -30.63 -3.23 -5.78
CA ARG A 137 -30.50 -1.79 -6.05
C ARG A 137 -30.34 -0.90 -4.80
N ASN A 138 -29.86 -1.44 -3.68
CA ASN A 138 -29.46 -0.60 -2.55
C ASN A 138 -28.20 0.23 -2.84
N TYR A 139 -27.35 -0.21 -3.79
CA TYR A 139 -26.10 0.46 -4.13
C TYR A 139 -25.20 0.71 -2.90
N SER A 140 -25.14 -0.26 -1.98
CA SER A 140 -24.31 -0.17 -0.78
C SER A 140 -22.84 0.05 -1.16
N GLY A 141 -22.14 0.92 -0.46
CA GLY A 141 -20.77 1.31 -0.84
C GLY A 141 -20.70 2.33 -1.98
N ARG A 142 -21.82 2.96 -2.40
CA ARG A 142 -21.76 4.09 -3.34
C ARG A 142 -21.05 5.32 -2.76
N SER A 143 -21.10 5.49 -1.45
CA SER A 143 -20.33 6.48 -0.71
C SER A 143 -19.89 5.86 0.61
N VAL A 144 -18.62 6.05 0.93
CA VAL A 144 -18.01 5.71 2.21
C VAL A 144 -17.21 6.91 2.69
N SER A 145 -17.23 7.17 3.99
CA SER A 145 -16.52 8.30 4.59
C SER A 145 -16.18 7.99 6.04
N GLN A 146 -14.96 8.33 6.46
CA GLN A 146 -14.65 8.47 7.88
C GLN A 146 -15.32 9.72 8.47
N ARG A 147 -15.62 9.65 9.76
CA ARG A 147 -15.96 10.83 10.54
C ARG A 147 -14.66 11.58 10.85
N ARG A 148 -14.62 12.88 10.56
CA ARG A 148 -13.52 13.77 10.95
C ARG A 148 -13.58 14.09 12.43
#